data_AF-A0A963JRA4-F1
#
_entry.id   AF-A0A963JRA4-F1
#
_cell.length_a   1.000
_cell.length_b   1.000
_cell.length_c   1.000
_cell.angle_alpha   90.00
_cell.angle_beta   90.00
_cell.angle_gamma   90.00
#
_symmetry.space_group_name_H-M   'P 1'
#
loop_
_entity.id
_entity.type
_entity.pdbx_description
1 polymer ?
#
loop_
_entity_poly.entity_id
_entity_poly.type
_entity_poly.pdbx_seq_one_letter_code
_entity_poly.pdbx_strand_id
1 'polypeptide(L)'
;MSPPSVPTIRITPSLIIALLSIPFALFFGLVAVTANPLLVGFAVALILGVAFLAKPDWIIWLTLILGLLVTGILPLFIHEGLAARSAWSVSILGFFLMAVAFLKLLSTPGNQKETPSFIWIALLFIIYAILCSLMNWHSLGEFLGGAKRYFQMWGFIFALCWLTLDVQKMQRWRIFFLCVALVQLPLAIYQLITWVPFRESIKNAYPHMVPIDVVAGAFGSSITGGGASAEMATFLIIILSFILARRMEKSLSTKYLALLTPIVMAPLFLGETKAVLFMLPLMFMVLYRHKIFSHIRYWLFSFAAMMLITVIASYAYMSFMPEKSKEEL
;
A
#
# COMPACT_ATOMS: atom_id res chain seq x y z
N MET A 1 -54.19 -16.11 46.38
CA MET A 1 -53.24 -16.98 45.66
C MET A 1 -52.45 -16.13 44.69
N SER A 2 -51.20 -15.81 45.01
CA SER A 2 -50.27 -15.15 44.09
C SER A 2 -49.80 -16.16 43.04
N PRO A 3 -49.74 -15.79 41.75
CA PRO A 3 -49.25 -16.70 40.71
C PRO A 3 -47.76 -17.01 40.92
N PRO A 4 -47.29 -18.25 40.60
CA PRO A 4 -45.90 -18.63 40.75
C PRO A 4 -45.03 -17.83 39.78
N SER A 5 -43.95 -17.24 40.31
CA SER A 5 -42.93 -16.55 39.51
C SER A 5 -42.22 -17.56 38.60
N VAL A 6 -42.46 -17.47 37.29
CA VAL A 6 -41.72 -18.23 36.28
C VAL A 6 -40.24 -17.81 36.36
N PRO A 7 -39.29 -18.74 36.61
CA PRO A 7 -37.88 -18.41 36.60
C PRO A 7 -37.48 -18.04 35.16
N THR A 8 -37.35 -16.76 34.90
CA THR A 8 -36.73 -16.27 33.67
C THR A 8 -35.25 -16.61 33.78
N ILE A 9 -34.82 -17.64 33.03
CA ILE A 9 -33.39 -17.95 32.87
C ILE A 9 -32.76 -16.70 32.25
N ARG A 10 -32.16 -15.87 33.09
CA ARG A 10 -31.34 -14.75 32.62
C ARG A 10 -30.12 -15.38 32.00
N ILE A 11 -30.11 -15.42 30.67
CA ILE A 11 -28.95 -15.80 29.89
C ILE A 11 -27.85 -14.79 30.27
N THR A 12 -26.93 -15.22 31.12
CA THR A 12 -25.79 -14.42 31.52
C THR A 12 -24.74 -14.51 30.41
N PRO A 13 -23.99 -13.42 30.14
CA PRO A 13 -22.93 -13.43 29.13
C PRO A 13 -21.92 -14.57 29.32
N SER A 14 -21.65 -14.94 30.58
CA SER A 14 -20.80 -16.07 30.96
C SER A 14 -21.32 -17.42 30.45
N LEU A 15 -22.63 -17.63 30.43
CA LEU A 15 -23.26 -18.87 29.98
C LEU A 15 -23.18 -18.99 28.45
N ILE A 16 -23.30 -17.88 27.73
CA ILE A 16 -23.09 -17.81 26.26
C ILE A 16 -21.64 -18.12 25.92
N ILE A 17 -20.68 -17.52 26.64
CA ILE A 17 -19.24 -17.77 26.42
C ILE A 17 -18.90 -19.24 26.67
N ALA A 18 -19.42 -19.84 27.75
CA ALA A 18 -19.21 -21.25 28.05
C ALA A 18 -19.79 -22.15 26.94
N LEU A 19 -21.01 -21.89 26.49
CA LEU A 19 -21.66 -22.63 25.40
C LEU A 19 -20.90 -22.51 24.07
N LEU A 20 -20.35 -21.34 23.75
CA LEU A 20 -19.54 -21.14 22.54
C LEU A 20 -18.13 -21.76 22.67
N SER A 21 -17.58 -21.84 23.88
CA SER A 21 -16.23 -22.38 24.08
C SER A 21 -16.12 -23.88 23.77
N ILE A 22 -17.19 -24.65 23.99
CA ILE A 22 -17.23 -26.10 23.76
C ILE A 22 -17.05 -26.46 22.27
N PRO A 23 -17.83 -25.92 21.31
CA PRO A 23 -17.63 -26.22 19.89
C PRO A 23 -16.29 -25.69 19.37
N PHE A 24 -15.80 -24.56 19.87
CA PHE A 24 -14.46 -24.08 19.52
C PHE A 24 -13.37 -25.02 20.00
N ALA A 25 -13.45 -25.49 21.26
CA ALA A 25 -12.49 -26.45 21.81
C ALA A 25 -12.49 -27.77 21.01
N LEU A 26 -13.66 -28.29 20.64
CA LEU A 26 -13.79 -29.47 19.79
C LEU A 26 -13.19 -29.24 18.39
N PHE A 27 -13.47 -28.09 17.77
CA PHE A 27 -12.90 -27.73 16.47
C PHE A 27 -11.36 -27.64 16.52
N PHE A 28 -10.80 -26.91 17.48
CA PHE A 28 -9.33 -26.80 17.61
C PHE A 28 -8.68 -28.13 17.99
N GLY A 29 -9.34 -28.96 18.81
CA GLY A 29 -8.88 -30.31 19.13
C GLY A 29 -8.83 -31.22 17.90
N LEU A 30 -9.87 -31.19 17.05
CA LEU A 30 -9.89 -31.94 15.79
C LEU A 30 -8.81 -31.46 14.82
N VAL A 31 -8.64 -30.14 14.67
CA VAL A 31 -7.59 -29.58 13.81
C VAL A 31 -6.19 -30.03 14.28
N ALA A 32 -5.93 -30.02 15.59
CA ALA A 32 -4.64 -30.44 16.15
C ALA A 32 -4.28 -31.89 15.82
N VAL A 33 -5.26 -32.79 15.76
CA VAL A 33 -5.05 -34.22 15.47
C VAL A 33 -4.77 -34.47 13.98
N THR A 34 -5.31 -33.65 13.08
CA THR A 34 -5.14 -33.88 11.62
C THR A 34 -3.71 -33.69 11.10
N ALA A 35 -2.84 -32.98 11.85
CA ALA A 35 -1.49 -32.56 11.43
C ALA A 35 -1.44 -31.90 10.04
N ASN A 36 -2.57 -31.43 9.51
CA ASN A 36 -2.66 -30.84 8.19
C ASN A 36 -2.33 -29.34 8.28
N PRO A 37 -1.23 -28.86 7.66
CA PRO A 37 -0.81 -27.47 7.77
C PRO A 37 -1.86 -26.46 7.31
N LEU A 38 -2.72 -26.83 6.36
CA LEU A 38 -3.80 -25.95 5.88
C LEU A 38 -4.88 -25.76 6.94
N LEU A 39 -5.33 -26.84 7.59
CA LEU A 39 -6.35 -26.77 8.63
C LEU A 39 -5.82 -26.02 9.87
N VAL A 40 -4.57 -26.28 10.25
CA VAL A 40 -3.89 -25.52 11.31
C VAL A 40 -3.80 -24.04 10.93
N GLY A 41 -3.45 -23.73 9.68
CA GLY A 41 -3.41 -22.36 9.16
C GLY A 41 -4.77 -21.66 9.24
N PHE A 42 -5.87 -22.32 8.85
CA PHE A 42 -7.23 -21.79 8.97
C PHE A 42 -7.62 -21.53 10.43
N ALA A 43 -7.29 -22.45 11.32
CA ALA A 43 -7.56 -22.32 12.74
C ALA A 43 -6.82 -21.12 13.36
N VAL A 44 -5.53 -20.96 13.04
CA VAL A 44 -4.72 -19.80 13.44
C VAL A 44 -5.29 -18.51 12.85
N ALA A 45 -5.66 -18.51 11.56
CA ALA A 45 -6.25 -17.35 10.90
C ALA A 45 -7.59 -16.93 11.55
N LEU A 46 -8.39 -17.88 12.04
CA LEU A 46 -9.63 -17.58 12.74
C LEU A 46 -9.37 -16.91 14.09
N ILE A 47 -8.42 -17.42 14.89
CA ILE A 47 -8.02 -16.79 16.16
C ILE A 47 -7.48 -15.37 15.91
N LEU A 48 -6.56 -15.24 14.95
CA LEU A 48 -5.98 -13.94 14.58
C LEU A 48 -7.04 -13.00 14.03
N GLY A 49 -8.00 -13.48 13.26
CA GLY A 49 -9.13 -12.71 12.74
C GLY A 49 -9.98 -12.12 13.87
N VAL A 50 -10.32 -12.92 14.89
CA VAL A 50 -11.05 -12.40 16.07
C VAL A 50 -10.22 -11.35 16.81
N ALA A 51 -8.92 -11.56 16.99
CA ALA A 51 -8.03 -10.56 17.59
C ALA A 51 -7.96 -9.27 16.76
N PHE A 52 -7.95 -9.38 15.43
CA PHE A 52 -7.93 -8.24 14.51
C PHE A 52 -9.24 -7.45 14.49
N LEU A 53 -10.39 -8.11 14.69
CA LEU A 53 -11.68 -7.41 14.88
C LEU A 53 -11.64 -6.50 16.12
N ALA A 54 -10.98 -6.94 17.20
CA ALA A 54 -10.86 -6.14 18.42
C ALA A 54 -9.90 -4.95 18.28
N LYS A 55 -8.87 -5.07 17.41
CA LYS A 55 -7.84 -4.04 17.21
C LYS A 55 -7.54 -3.83 15.73
N PRO A 56 -8.40 -3.10 14.99
CA PRO A 56 -8.20 -2.88 13.56
C PRO A 56 -6.93 -2.09 13.23
N ASP A 57 -6.38 -1.35 14.20
CA ASP A 57 -5.09 -0.68 14.07
C ASP A 57 -3.95 -1.64 13.72
N TRP A 58 -4.00 -2.88 14.22
CA TRP A 58 -2.96 -3.88 13.92
C TRP A 58 -3.00 -4.30 12.46
N ILE A 59 -4.20 -4.42 11.89
CA ILE A 59 -4.38 -4.70 10.46
C ILE A 59 -3.76 -3.58 9.63
N ILE A 60 -4.03 -2.32 9.99
CA ILE A 60 -3.46 -1.15 9.30
C ILE A 60 -1.92 -1.22 9.35
N TRP A 61 -1.32 -1.40 10.52
CA TRP A 61 0.13 -1.48 10.66
C TRP A 61 0.74 -2.64 9.88
N LEU A 62 0.12 -3.82 9.93
CA LEU A 62 0.56 -4.98 9.16
C LEU A 62 0.48 -4.72 7.66
N THR A 63 -0.63 -4.14 7.17
CA THR A 63 -0.81 -3.77 5.77
C THR A 63 0.26 -2.77 5.32
N LEU A 64 0.56 -1.75 6.14
CA LEU A 64 1.56 -0.75 5.83
C LEU A 64 2.99 -1.32 5.82
N ILE A 65 3.36 -2.10 6.83
CA ILE A 65 4.70 -2.71 6.93
C ILE A 65 4.88 -3.72 5.81
N LEU A 66 3.94 -4.65 5.65
CA LEU A 66 4.04 -5.68 4.62
C LEU A 66 4.02 -5.05 3.23
N GLY A 67 3.06 -4.17 2.96
CA GLY A 67 2.88 -3.57 1.64
C GLY A 67 4.03 -2.66 1.19
N LEU A 68 4.61 -1.89 2.11
CA LEU A 68 5.62 -0.88 1.76
C LEU A 68 7.08 -1.33 1.99
N LEU A 69 7.32 -2.38 2.79
CA LEU A 69 8.68 -2.81 3.12
C LEU A 69 8.98 -4.29 2.80
N VAL A 70 7.97 -5.15 2.70
CA VAL A 70 8.20 -6.61 2.59
C VAL A 70 7.82 -7.12 1.21
N THR A 71 6.58 -6.88 0.78
CA THR A 71 6.02 -7.53 -0.42
C THR A 71 6.76 -7.19 -1.69
N GLY A 72 7.39 -6.01 -1.73
CA GLY A 72 8.09 -5.59 -2.94
C GLY A 72 9.53 -6.12 -3.05
N ILE A 73 10.19 -6.36 -1.91
CA ILE A 73 11.57 -6.83 -1.86
C ILE A 73 11.65 -8.35 -2.01
N LEU A 74 10.69 -9.07 -1.42
CA LEU A 74 10.74 -10.52 -1.30
C LEU A 74 10.88 -11.28 -2.63
N PRO A 75 10.23 -10.86 -3.75
CA PRO A 75 10.38 -11.55 -5.03
C PRO A 75 11.80 -11.51 -5.63
N LEU A 76 12.67 -10.59 -5.18
CA LEU A 76 14.08 -10.59 -5.58
C LEU A 76 14.89 -11.71 -4.92
N PHE A 77 14.48 -12.15 -3.72
CA PHE A 77 15.22 -13.13 -2.94
C PHE A 77 14.58 -14.51 -2.96
N ILE A 78 13.24 -14.58 -3.06
CA ILE A 78 12.48 -15.82 -2.97
C ILE A 78 11.56 -15.95 -4.19
N HIS A 79 11.91 -16.87 -5.07
CA HIS A 79 11.27 -17.07 -6.37
C HIS A 79 10.06 -18.00 -6.30
N GLU A 80 10.08 -18.98 -5.40
CA GLU A 80 9.08 -20.03 -5.32
C GLU A 80 8.51 -20.21 -3.90
N GLY A 81 7.31 -20.75 -3.82
CA GLY A 81 6.63 -21.08 -2.55
C GLY A 81 5.74 -19.97 -1.99
N LEU A 82 5.36 -20.12 -0.71
CA LEU A 82 4.42 -19.24 -0.01
C LEU A 82 4.95 -17.82 0.16
N ALA A 83 6.27 -17.67 0.33
CA ALA A 83 6.93 -16.37 0.47
C ALA A 83 6.87 -15.55 -0.84
N ALA A 84 6.97 -16.19 -2.01
CA ALA A 84 6.77 -15.52 -3.31
C ALA A 84 5.34 -14.95 -3.46
N ARG A 85 4.37 -15.43 -2.66
CA ARG A 85 2.98 -14.96 -2.62
C ARG A 85 2.70 -13.96 -1.50
N SER A 86 3.72 -13.34 -0.90
CA SER A 86 3.56 -12.37 0.20
C SER A 86 2.55 -11.24 -0.08
N ALA A 87 2.39 -10.81 -1.33
CA ALA A 87 1.37 -9.85 -1.73
C ALA A 87 -0.07 -10.30 -1.35
N TRP A 88 -0.32 -11.60 -1.23
CA TRP A 88 -1.62 -12.15 -0.83
C TRP A 88 -1.96 -11.79 0.60
N SER A 89 -0.98 -11.73 1.50
CA SER A 89 -1.18 -11.34 2.90
C SER A 89 -1.71 -9.91 2.97
N VAL A 90 -1.16 -8.99 2.17
CA VAL A 90 -1.63 -7.60 2.09
C VAL A 90 -3.06 -7.54 1.56
N SER A 91 -3.39 -8.30 0.50
CA SER A 91 -4.77 -8.32 0.00
C SER A 91 -5.77 -8.86 1.01
N ILE A 92 -5.44 -9.94 1.73
CA ILE A 92 -6.30 -10.52 2.76
C ILE A 92 -6.54 -9.49 3.87
N LEU A 93 -5.48 -8.86 4.37
CA LEU A 93 -5.59 -7.82 5.40
C LEU A 93 -6.42 -6.62 4.90
N GLY A 94 -6.26 -6.24 3.63
CA GLY A 94 -7.05 -5.18 3.02
C GLY A 94 -8.55 -5.49 2.93
N PHE A 95 -8.92 -6.68 2.47
CA PHE A 95 -10.34 -7.10 2.47
C PHE A 95 -10.89 -7.29 3.88
N PHE A 96 -10.08 -7.80 4.80
CA PHE A 96 -10.47 -7.90 6.20
C PHE A 96 -10.75 -6.51 6.78
N LEU A 97 -9.86 -5.55 6.53
CA LEU A 97 -10.03 -4.15 6.95
C LEU A 97 -11.27 -3.52 6.33
N MET A 98 -11.58 -3.83 5.06
CA MET A 98 -12.82 -3.43 4.39
C MET A 98 -14.05 -3.96 5.12
N ALA A 99 -14.06 -5.24 5.49
CA ALA A 99 -15.16 -5.83 6.24
C ALA A 99 -15.34 -5.14 7.61
N VAL A 100 -14.25 -4.88 8.35
CA VAL A 100 -14.32 -4.14 9.62
C VAL A 100 -14.87 -2.73 9.44
N ALA A 101 -14.42 -2.01 8.39
CA ALA A 101 -14.88 -0.67 8.10
C ALA A 101 -16.39 -0.65 7.78
N PHE A 102 -16.90 -1.62 7.02
CA PHE A 102 -18.33 -1.75 6.75
C PHE A 102 -19.14 -2.10 7.99
N LEU A 103 -18.66 -3.02 8.84
CA LEU A 103 -19.32 -3.32 10.11
C LEU A 103 -19.43 -2.06 10.98
N LYS A 104 -18.39 -1.21 10.99
CA LYS A 104 -18.41 0.06 11.72
C LYS A 104 -19.42 1.06 11.16
N LEU A 105 -19.53 1.15 9.83
CA LEU A 105 -20.53 1.98 9.14
C LEU A 105 -21.96 1.54 9.49
N LEU A 106 -22.22 0.23 9.48
CA LEU A 106 -23.54 -0.33 9.79
C LEU A 106 -23.90 -0.19 11.27
N SER A 107 -22.92 -0.29 12.17
CA SER A 107 -23.15 -0.27 13.62
C SER A 107 -23.22 1.13 14.23
N THR A 108 -22.78 2.18 13.50
CA THR A 108 -22.69 3.54 14.04
C THR A 108 -23.65 4.47 13.28
N PRO A 109 -24.85 4.74 13.82
CA PRO A 109 -25.79 5.69 13.22
C PRO A 109 -25.15 7.08 13.16
N GLY A 110 -25.14 7.71 11.99
CA GLY A 110 -24.55 9.03 11.78
C GLY A 110 -23.33 9.04 10.85
N ASN A 111 -22.52 7.97 10.85
CA ASN A 111 -21.33 7.87 9.98
C ASN A 111 -21.68 8.02 8.48
N GLN A 112 -22.87 7.58 8.07
CA GLN A 112 -23.33 7.73 6.69
C GLN A 112 -23.44 9.19 6.24
N LYS A 113 -23.84 10.10 7.14
CA LYS A 113 -24.02 11.53 6.82
C LYS A 113 -22.68 12.26 6.71
N GLU A 114 -21.69 11.83 7.47
CA GLU A 114 -20.34 12.41 7.47
C GLU A 114 -19.43 11.79 6.39
N THR A 115 -19.92 10.79 5.66
CA THR A 115 -19.14 10.11 4.63
C THR A 115 -18.93 11.03 3.41
N PRO A 116 -17.68 11.31 3.00
CA PRO A 116 -17.40 12.13 1.82
C PRO A 116 -18.00 11.54 0.53
N SER A 117 -18.41 12.41 -0.39
CA SER A 117 -19.05 12.00 -1.66
C SER A 117 -18.21 11.04 -2.50
N PHE A 118 -16.89 11.20 -2.52
CA PHE A 118 -16.00 10.33 -3.29
C PHE A 118 -15.99 8.88 -2.78
N ILE A 119 -16.30 8.63 -1.51
CA ILE A 119 -16.40 7.28 -0.94
C ILE A 119 -17.63 6.56 -1.49
N TRP A 120 -18.74 7.29 -1.67
CA TRP A 120 -19.93 6.74 -2.32
C TRP A 120 -19.68 6.41 -3.79
N ILE A 121 -18.95 7.27 -4.50
CA ILE A 121 -18.53 7.00 -5.90
C ILE A 121 -17.65 5.74 -5.94
N ALA A 122 -16.73 5.59 -4.99
CA ALA A 122 -15.91 4.40 -4.87
C ALA A 122 -16.79 3.14 -4.68
N LEU A 123 -17.77 3.16 -3.78
CA LEU A 123 -18.70 2.04 -3.59
C LEU A 123 -19.49 1.72 -4.86
N LEU A 124 -19.99 2.74 -5.56
CA LEU A 124 -20.68 2.56 -6.84
C LEU A 124 -19.76 1.91 -7.88
N PHE A 125 -18.47 2.26 -7.90
CA PHE A 125 -17.49 1.63 -8.79
C PHE A 125 -17.27 0.14 -8.45
N ILE A 126 -17.26 -0.24 -7.16
CA ILE A 126 -17.23 -1.67 -6.77
C ILE A 126 -18.47 -2.39 -7.32
N ILE A 127 -19.66 -1.82 -7.13
CA ILE A 127 -20.90 -2.41 -7.62
C ILE A 127 -20.87 -2.54 -9.15
N TYR A 128 -20.44 -1.49 -9.85
CA TYR A 128 -20.26 -1.50 -11.29
C TYR A 128 -19.30 -2.61 -11.74
N ALA A 129 -18.13 -2.74 -11.11
CA ALA A 129 -17.17 -3.79 -11.44
C ALA A 129 -17.73 -5.21 -11.23
N ILE A 130 -18.52 -5.41 -10.16
CA ILE A 130 -19.22 -6.67 -9.89
C ILE A 130 -20.25 -6.94 -10.99
N LEU A 131 -21.10 -5.98 -11.32
CA LEU A 131 -22.11 -6.12 -12.38
C LEU A 131 -21.46 -6.43 -13.73
N CYS A 132 -20.42 -5.70 -14.11
CA CYS A 132 -19.67 -5.96 -15.35
C CYS A 132 -19.06 -7.36 -15.38
N SER A 133 -18.52 -7.83 -14.25
CA SER A 133 -17.93 -9.17 -14.16
C SER A 133 -18.99 -10.29 -14.18
N LEU A 134 -20.18 -10.04 -13.63
CA LEU A 134 -21.31 -10.97 -13.70
C LEU A 134 -21.92 -11.02 -15.12
N MET A 135 -21.98 -9.88 -15.81
CA MET A 135 -22.44 -9.81 -17.20
C MET A 135 -21.44 -10.46 -18.17
N ASN A 136 -20.13 -10.35 -17.90
CA ASN A 136 -19.07 -10.95 -18.69
C ASN A 136 -18.40 -12.11 -17.92
N TRP A 137 -19.22 -13.02 -17.42
CA TRP A 137 -18.74 -14.10 -16.56
C TRP A 137 -17.83 -15.07 -17.33
N HIS A 138 -16.59 -15.20 -16.86
CA HIS A 138 -15.65 -16.19 -17.36
C HIS A 138 -15.45 -17.33 -16.34
N SER A 139 -14.84 -17.03 -15.20
CA SER A 139 -14.64 -18.01 -14.13
C SER A 139 -14.57 -17.35 -12.76
N LEU A 140 -14.84 -18.14 -11.72
CA LEU A 140 -14.69 -17.70 -10.32
C LEU A 140 -13.24 -17.30 -10.01
N GLY A 141 -12.26 -18.01 -10.59
CA GLY A 141 -10.85 -17.74 -10.39
C GLY A 141 -10.44 -16.37 -10.94
N GLU A 142 -10.90 -16.04 -12.14
CA GLU A 142 -10.65 -14.72 -12.75
C GLU A 142 -11.39 -13.61 -12.01
N PHE A 143 -12.63 -13.84 -11.59
CA PHE A 143 -13.39 -12.89 -10.78
C PHE A 143 -12.66 -12.56 -9.47
N LEU A 144 -12.29 -13.58 -8.69
CA LEU A 144 -11.59 -13.38 -7.41
C LEU A 144 -10.17 -12.82 -7.62
N GLY A 145 -9.47 -13.27 -8.67
CA GLY A 145 -8.16 -12.74 -9.04
C GLY A 145 -8.21 -11.26 -9.41
N GLY A 146 -9.21 -10.86 -10.20
CA GLY A 146 -9.48 -9.48 -10.57
C GLY A 146 -9.87 -8.63 -9.37
N ALA A 147 -10.85 -9.08 -8.58
CA ALA A 147 -11.28 -8.39 -7.36
C ALA A 147 -10.10 -8.12 -6.43
N LYS A 148 -9.23 -9.12 -6.22
CA LYS A 148 -8.00 -8.97 -5.46
C LYS A 148 -7.09 -7.89 -6.03
N ARG A 149 -6.78 -7.93 -7.33
CA ARG A 149 -5.84 -6.97 -7.95
C ARG A 149 -6.35 -5.52 -7.88
N TYR A 150 -7.64 -5.31 -8.09
CA TYR A 150 -8.24 -3.97 -8.10
C TYR A 150 -8.56 -3.43 -6.70
N PHE A 151 -9.08 -4.28 -5.81
CA PHE A 151 -9.67 -3.85 -4.56
C PHE A 151 -8.84 -4.15 -3.30
N GLN A 152 -7.65 -4.76 -3.43
CA GLN A 152 -6.83 -5.13 -2.27
C GLN A 152 -6.52 -3.98 -1.29
N MET A 153 -6.37 -2.74 -1.75
CA MET A 153 -6.07 -1.59 -0.87
C MET A 153 -7.30 -0.73 -0.53
N TRP A 154 -8.47 -1.06 -1.06
CA TRP A 154 -9.68 -0.27 -0.86
C TRP A 154 -10.18 -0.30 0.58
N GLY A 155 -9.96 -1.42 1.28
CA GLY A 155 -10.24 -1.49 2.71
C GLY A 155 -9.48 -0.46 3.53
N PHE A 156 -8.29 -0.05 3.09
CA PHE A 156 -7.54 1.03 3.74
C PHE A 156 -8.28 2.38 3.60
N ILE A 157 -8.78 2.70 2.40
CA ILE A 157 -9.55 3.92 2.13
C ILE A 157 -10.80 3.96 3.01
N PHE A 158 -11.56 2.86 3.05
CA PHE A 158 -12.75 2.78 3.89
C PHE A 158 -12.43 2.84 5.39
N ALA A 159 -11.32 2.25 5.82
CA ALA A 159 -10.86 2.36 7.19
C ALA A 159 -10.50 3.80 7.58
N LEU A 160 -9.81 4.54 6.70
CA LEU A 160 -9.55 5.96 6.96
C LEU A 160 -10.82 6.79 7.08
N CYS A 161 -11.90 6.39 6.40
CA CYS A 161 -13.18 7.10 6.42
C CYS A 161 -14.04 6.76 7.64
N TRP A 162 -14.16 5.49 8.02
CA TRP A 162 -15.15 5.05 9.00
C TRP A 162 -14.57 4.59 10.34
N LEU A 163 -13.27 4.33 10.44
CA LEU A 163 -12.64 4.00 11.72
C LEU A 163 -12.16 5.28 12.42
N THR A 164 -12.28 5.27 13.74
CA THR A 164 -11.80 6.36 14.59
C THR A 164 -10.28 6.29 14.73
N LEU A 165 -9.60 7.24 14.09
CA LEU A 165 -8.15 7.36 14.12
C LEU A 165 -7.72 8.44 15.11
N ASP A 166 -6.87 8.06 16.05
CA ASP A 166 -6.31 8.98 17.04
C ASP A 166 -5.14 9.80 16.46
N VAL A 167 -4.96 11.03 16.96
CA VAL A 167 -3.90 11.95 16.56
C VAL A 167 -2.52 11.33 16.79
N GLN A 168 -2.34 10.59 17.89
CA GLN A 168 -1.06 9.91 18.16
C GLN A 168 -0.74 8.86 17.07
N LYS A 169 -1.76 8.16 16.55
CA LYS A 169 -1.59 7.19 15.47
C LYS A 169 -1.15 7.89 14.18
N MET A 170 -1.77 9.03 13.86
CA MET A 170 -1.38 9.84 12.69
C MET A 170 0.07 10.33 12.79
N GLN A 171 0.51 10.73 13.99
CA GLN A 171 1.91 11.13 14.22
C GLN A 171 2.88 9.96 14.02
N ARG A 172 2.53 8.75 14.46
CA ARG A 172 3.35 7.54 14.24
C ARG A 172 3.41 7.18 12.75
N TRP A 173 2.29 7.25 12.04
CA TRP A 173 2.26 7.01 10.59
C TRP A 173 3.13 7.99 9.82
N ARG A 174 3.09 9.27 10.21
CA ARG A 174 3.98 10.28 9.63
C ARG A 174 5.46 9.91 9.74
N ILE A 175 5.89 9.45 10.94
CA ILE A 175 7.28 9.03 11.16
C ILE A 175 7.57 7.78 10.34
N PHE A 176 6.66 6.80 10.36
CA PHE A 176 6.79 5.57 9.59
C PHE A 176 6.96 5.84 8.09
N PHE A 177 6.10 6.64 7.48
CA PHE A 177 6.21 6.97 6.06
C PHE A 177 7.51 7.70 5.72
N LEU A 178 8.01 8.58 6.62
CA LEU A 178 9.31 9.19 6.45
C LEU A 178 10.43 8.14 6.53
N CYS A 179 10.38 7.21 7.47
CA CYS A 179 11.35 6.11 7.57
C CYS A 179 11.34 5.25 6.30
N VAL A 180 10.14 4.89 5.79
CA VAL A 180 9.99 4.15 4.53
C VAL A 180 10.64 4.92 3.38
N ALA A 181 10.43 6.25 3.29
CA ALA A 181 11.05 7.08 2.26
C ALA A 181 12.58 7.11 2.36
N LEU A 182 13.13 7.22 3.58
CA LEU A 182 14.57 7.21 3.81
C LEU A 182 15.21 5.87 3.48
N VAL A 183 14.51 4.75 3.73
CA VAL A 183 14.96 3.39 3.40
C VAL A 183 14.99 3.14 1.88
N GLN A 184 14.25 3.91 1.07
CA GLN A 184 14.26 3.71 -0.38
C GLN A 184 15.64 3.94 -0.99
N LEU A 185 16.41 4.92 -0.49
CA LEU A 185 17.73 5.23 -1.03
C LEU A 185 18.75 4.08 -0.90
N PRO A 186 19.02 3.53 0.30
CA PRO A 186 19.95 2.42 0.41
C PRO A 186 19.49 1.18 -0.37
N LEU A 187 18.18 0.92 -0.45
CA LEU A 187 17.65 -0.20 -1.23
C LEU A 187 17.80 0.02 -2.74
N ALA A 188 17.50 1.22 -3.24
CA ALA A 188 17.68 1.56 -4.65
C ALA A 188 19.16 1.49 -5.06
N ILE A 189 20.07 1.98 -4.21
CA ILE A 189 21.52 1.84 -4.42
C ILE A 189 21.93 0.37 -4.45
N TYR A 190 21.46 -0.45 -3.50
CA TYR A 190 21.74 -1.89 -3.49
C TYR A 190 21.23 -2.57 -4.76
N GLN A 191 20.03 -2.24 -5.23
CA GLN A 191 19.49 -2.75 -6.48
C GLN A 191 20.30 -2.33 -7.69
N LEU A 192 20.72 -1.07 -7.75
CA LEU A 192 21.54 -0.53 -8.81
C LEU A 192 22.91 -1.23 -8.89
N ILE A 193 23.55 -1.50 -7.75
CA ILE A 193 24.91 -2.05 -7.72
C ILE A 193 24.90 -3.58 -7.88
N THR A 194 23.89 -4.27 -7.32
CA THR A 194 23.87 -5.74 -7.27
C THR A 194 22.97 -6.35 -8.35
N TRP A 195 21.74 -5.84 -8.47
CA TRP A 195 20.71 -6.48 -9.30
C TRP A 195 20.76 -6.03 -10.76
N VAL A 196 21.16 -4.78 -11.05
CA VAL A 196 21.29 -4.31 -12.44
C VAL A 196 22.39 -5.08 -13.18
N PRO A 197 23.63 -5.23 -12.68
CA PRO A 197 24.66 -6.02 -13.37
C PRO A 197 24.28 -7.50 -13.51
N PHE A 198 23.60 -8.06 -12.51
CA PHE A 198 23.08 -9.42 -12.60
C PHE A 198 22.07 -9.55 -13.75
N ARG A 199 21.11 -8.62 -13.87
CA ARG A 199 20.14 -8.62 -14.97
C ARG A 199 20.79 -8.38 -16.33
N GLU A 200 21.83 -7.56 -16.41
CA GLU A 200 22.63 -7.41 -17.64
C GLU A 200 23.25 -8.75 -18.08
N SER A 201 23.75 -9.55 -17.13
CA SER A 201 24.36 -10.85 -17.44
C SER A 201 23.37 -11.89 -18.00
N ILE A 202 22.09 -11.81 -17.62
CA ILE A 202 21.04 -12.73 -18.06
C ILE A 202 20.14 -12.14 -19.16
N LYS A 203 20.42 -10.92 -19.64
CA LYS A 203 19.63 -10.22 -20.68
C LYS A 203 19.43 -11.08 -21.93
N ASN A 204 20.46 -11.84 -22.33
CA ASN A 204 20.40 -12.70 -23.51
C ASN A 204 19.39 -13.87 -23.37
N ALA A 205 19.09 -14.29 -22.14
CA ALA A 205 18.13 -15.38 -21.88
C ALA A 205 16.67 -14.88 -21.83
N TYR A 206 16.46 -13.57 -21.61
CA TYR A 206 15.14 -12.95 -21.48
C TYR A 206 15.04 -11.74 -22.43
N PRO A 207 14.70 -11.97 -23.71
CA PRO A 207 14.49 -10.88 -24.66
C PRO A 207 13.41 -9.93 -24.13
N HIS A 208 13.62 -8.62 -24.27
CA HIS A 208 12.80 -7.51 -23.72
C HIS A 208 13.00 -7.18 -22.24
N MET A 209 13.92 -7.83 -21.53
CA MET A 209 14.24 -7.43 -20.16
C MET A 209 15.13 -6.17 -20.15
N VAL A 210 14.62 -5.10 -19.55
CA VAL A 210 15.37 -3.85 -19.33
C VAL A 210 16.04 -3.91 -17.94
N PRO A 211 17.38 -4.07 -17.83
CA PRO A 211 18.05 -4.38 -16.56
C PRO A 211 17.87 -3.31 -15.47
N ILE A 212 17.78 -2.04 -15.84
CA ILE A 212 17.62 -0.91 -14.91
C ILE A 212 16.24 -0.87 -14.24
N ASP A 213 15.21 -1.48 -14.84
CA ASP A 213 13.84 -1.47 -14.30
C ASP A 213 13.71 -2.18 -12.94
N VAL A 214 14.74 -2.89 -12.50
CA VAL A 214 14.77 -3.57 -11.19
C VAL A 214 14.87 -2.58 -10.04
N VAL A 215 15.31 -1.34 -10.30
CA VAL A 215 15.51 -0.30 -9.29
C VAL A 215 14.18 0.33 -8.90
N ALA A 216 13.55 -0.24 -7.87
CA ALA A 216 12.25 0.17 -7.34
C ALA A 216 12.24 0.30 -5.79
N GLY A 217 13.41 0.25 -5.15
CA GLY A 217 13.54 0.34 -3.71
C GLY A 217 12.81 -0.80 -3.00
N ALA A 218 11.97 -0.48 -2.03
CA ALA A 218 11.13 -1.46 -1.36
C ALA A 218 9.85 -1.81 -2.14
N PHE A 219 9.54 -1.08 -3.21
CA PHE A 219 8.38 -1.31 -4.06
C PHE A 219 8.74 -2.38 -5.10
N GLY A 220 7.82 -3.31 -5.33
CA GLY A 220 7.98 -4.57 -6.09
C GLY A 220 9.05 -4.61 -7.16
N SER A 221 9.91 -5.62 -7.14
CA SER A 221 10.82 -5.88 -8.25
C SER A 221 11.00 -7.37 -8.47
N SER A 222 11.13 -7.77 -9.72
CA SER A 222 11.32 -9.16 -10.12
C SER A 222 12.63 -9.30 -10.90
N ILE A 223 13.30 -10.44 -10.76
CA ILE A 223 14.52 -10.72 -11.51
C ILE A 223 14.26 -10.73 -13.02
N THR A 224 13.16 -11.39 -13.43
CA THR A 224 12.83 -11.62 -14.84
C THR A 224 11.75 -10.67 -15.37
N GLY A 225 11.06 -9.95 -14.48
CA GLY A 225 10.05 -8.95 -14.81
C GLY A 225 10.56 -7.52 -14.70
N GLY A 226 9.65 -6.54 -14.81
CA GLY A 226 9.94 -5.14 -14.47
C GLY A 226 9.81 -4.87 -12.97
N GLY A 227 10.24 -3.68 -12.56
CA GLY A 227 10.02 -3.16 -11.21
C GLY A 227 8.91 -2.12 -11.15
N ALA A 228 8.36 -1.97 -9.95
CA ALA A 228 7.34 -1.02 -9.54
C ALA A 228 7.96 0.35 -9.22
N SER A 229 8.83 0.82 -10.11
CA SER A 229 9.57 2.09 -9.94
C SER A 229 8.62 3.28 -9.95
N ALA A 230 7.52 3.21 -10.71
CA ALA A 230 6.47 4.21 -10.74
C ALA A 230 5.73 4.34 -9.41
N GLU A 231 5.46 3.23 -8.72
CA GLU A 231 4.85 3.21 -7.39
C GLU A 231 5.81 3.81 -6.35
N MET A 232 7.10 3.44 -6.39
CA MET A 232 8.13 4.06 -5.53
C MET A 232 8.19 5.57 -5.77
N ALA A 233 8.26 6.00 -7.03
CA ALA A 233 8.35 7.42 -7.36
C ALA A 233 7.11 8.19 -6.92
N THR A 234 5.93 7.63 -7.13
CA THR A 234 4.67 8.22 -6.66
C THR A 234 4.69 8.40 -5.15
N PHE A 235 5.10 7.36 -4.41
CA PHE A 235 5.25 7.44 -2.96
C PHE A 235 6.25 8.52 -2.53
N LEU A 236 7.46 8.55 -3.10
CA LEU A 236 8.49 9.53 -2.77
C LEU A 236 8.06 10.96 -3.09
N ILE A 237 7.35 11.18 -4.21
CA ILE A 237 6.78 12.48 -4.57
C ILE A 237 5.70 12.91 -3.58
N ILE A 238 4.84 11.99 -3.12
CA ILE A 238 3.87 12.28 -2.05
C ILE A 238 4.60 12.70 -0.76
N ILE A 239 5.67 12.01 -0.40
CA ILE A 239 6.46 12.36 0.80
C ILE A 239 7.17 13.69 0.64
N LEU A 240 7.74 13.97 -0.53
CA LEU A 240 8.33 15.26 -0.86
C LEU A 240 7.28 16.38 -0.76
N SER A 241 6.09 16.16 -1.32
CA SER A 241 4.94 17.07 -1.20
C SER A 241 4.64 17.36 0.27
N PHE A 242 4.59 16.32 1.10
CA PHE A 242 4.32 16.44 2.51
C PHE A 242 5.40 17.23 3.27
N ILE A 243 6.69 16.98 2.98
CA ILE A 243 7.82 17.72 3.57
C ILE A 243 7.75 19.21 3.18
N LEU A 244 7.47 19.51 1.90
CA LEU A 244 7.32 20.88 1.40
C LEU A 244 6.10 21.60 2.01
N ALA A 245 4.96 20.91 2.12
CA ALA A 245 3.76 21.45 2.75
C ALA A 245 4.04 21.82 4.23
N ARG A 246 4.71 20.94 4.96
CA ARG A 246 5.13 21.21 6.35
C ARG A 246 6.06 22.41 6.46
N ARG A 247 6.95 22.60 5.49
CA ARG A 247 7.79 23.80 5.41
C ARG A 247 6.95 25.05 5.18
N MET A 248 5.97 25.00 4.29
CA MET A 248 5.09 26.14 4.01
C MET A 248 4.28 26.57 5.23
N GLU A 249 3.90 25.62 6.08
CA GLU A 249 3.28 25.88 7.38
C GLU A 249 4.28 26.25 8.49
N LYS A 250 5.56 26.41 8.17
CA LYS A 250 6.66 26.71 9.12
C LYS A 250 6.84 25.67 10.24
N SER A 251 6.26 24.47 10.08
CA SER A 251 6.40 23.36 11.04
C SER A 251 7.69 22.55 10.88
N LEU A 252 8.49 22.85 9.84
CA LEU A 252 9.77 22.21 9.55
C LEU A 252 10.87 23.25 9.29
N SER A 253 12.03 23.06 9.92
CA SER A 253 13.18 23.96 9.74
C SER A 253 13.82 23.81 8.35
N THR A 254 14.49 24.86 7.87
CA THR A 254 15.18 24.84 6.56
C THR A 254 16.29 23.79 6.54
N LYS A 255 16.95 23.56 7.68
CA LYS A 255 18.03 22.58 7.81
C LYS A 255 17.52 21.16 7.54
N TYR A 256 16.39 20.78 8.15
CA TYR A 256 15.79 19.47 7.91
C TYR A 256 15.25 19.33 6.49
N LEU A 257 14.70 20.39 5.91
CA LEU A 257 14.29 20.38 4.50
C LEU A 257 15.49 20.11 3.57
N ALA A 258 16.58 20.87 3.74
CA ALA A 258 17.79 20.73 2.93
C ALA A 258 18.44 19.35 3.08
N LEU A 259 18.30 18.71 4.25
CA LEU A 259 18.80 17.35 4.48
C LEU A 259 17.89 16.27 3.87
N LEU A 260 16.58 16.36 4.09
CA LEU A 260 15.64 15.31 3.69
C LEU A 260 15.35 15.31 2.19
N THR A 261 15.29 16.48 1.56
CA THR A 261 14.92 16.59 0.14
C THR A 261 15.89 15.83 -0.77
N PRO A 262 17.23 15.98 -0.68
CA PRO A 262 18.15 15.22 -1.51
C PRO A 262 18.02 13.70 -1.31
N ILE A 263 17.81 13.24 -0.07
CA ILE A 263 17.69 11.81 0.24
C ILE A 263 16.42 11.21 -0.37
N VAL A 264 15.30 11.94 -0.32
CA VAL A 264 14.02 11.49 -0.89
C VAL A 264 14.00 11.62 -2.42
N MET A 265 14.71 12.61 -2.97
CA MET A 265 14.79 12.84 -4.42
C MET A 265 15.76 11.89 -5.11
N ALA A 266 16.88 11.52 -4.48
CA ALA A 266 17.92 10.71 -5.12
C ALA A 266 17.39 9.41 -5.75
N PRO A 267 16.54 8.59 -5.09
CA PRO A 267 16.02 7.36 -5.69
C PRO A 267 15.19 7.59 -6.96
N LEU A 268 14.57 8.77 -7.13
CA LEU A 268 13.79 9.11 -8.33
C LEU A 268 14.65 9.16 -9.59
N PHE A 269 15.96 9.37 -9.43
CA PHE A 269 16.92 9.48 -10.53
C PHE A 269 17.78 8.23 -10.71
N LEU A 270 17.70 7.26 -9.80
CA LEU A 270 18.47 6.01 -9.87
C LEU A 270 17.84 4.96 -10.78
N GLY A 271 16.53 5.04 -11.04
CA GLY A 271 15.80 4.13 -11.92
C GLY A 271 15.13 4.85 -13.08
N GLU A 272 14.82 4.12 -14.15
CA GLU A 272 14.07 4.67 -15.28
C GLU A 272 12.59 4.84 -14.90
N THR A 273 12.23 6.00 -14.37
CA THR A 273 10.85 6.25 -13.90
C THR A 273 10.19 7.40 -14.64
N LYS A 274 9.55 7.08 -15.78
CA LYS A 274 8.79 8.04 -16.61
C LYS A 274 7.65 8.72 -15.84
N ALA A 275 7.11 8.08 -14.80
CA ALA A 275 6.08 8.66 -13.94
C ALA A 275 6.52 9.97 -13.27
N VAL A 276 7.82 10.14 -12.98
CA VAL A 276 8.38 11.35 -12.37
C VAL A 276 8.09 12.59 -13.23
N LEU A 277 8.15 12.45 -14.56
CA LEU A 277 7.91 13.53 -15.52
C LEU A 277 6.52 14.16 -15.36
N PHE A 278 5.53 13.36 -14.98
CA PHE A 278 4.14 13.82 -14.81
C PHE A 278 3.82 14.15 -13.35
N MET A 279 4.28 13.31 -12.43
CA MET A 279 3.91 13.40 -11.02
C MET A 279 4.57 14.57 -10.30
N LEU A 280 5.80 14.96 -10.66
CA LEU A 280 6.45 16.15 -10.07
C LEU A 280 5.70 17.44 -10.44
N PRO A 281 5.41 17.73 -11.73
CA PRO A 281 4.55 18.85 -12.11
C PRO A 281 3.21 18.87 -11.39
N LEU A 282 2.55 17.71 -11.31
CA LEU A 282 1.26 17.58 -10.65
C LEU A 282 1.35 17.91 -9.15
N MET A 283 2.38 17.42 -8.45
CA MET A 283 2.64 17.77 -7.06
C MET A 283 2.71 19.29 -6.88
N PHE A 284 3.50 19.99 -7.70
CA PHE A 284 3.64 21.44 -7.60
C PHE A 284 2.32 22.16 -7.85
N MET A 285 1.56 21.71 -8.87
CA MET A 285 0.25 22.27 -9.18
C MET A 285 -0.70 22.14 -7.98
N VAL A 286 -0.76 20.97 -7.34
CA VAL A 286 -1.61 20.73 -6.17
C VAL A 286 -1.17 21.56 -4.97
N LEU A 287 0.13 21.57 -4.66
CA LEU A 287 0.69 22.19 -3.45
C LEU A 287 0.61 23.72 -3.50
N TYR A 288 0.81 24.30 -4.68
CA TYR A 288 0.78 25.75 -4.87
C TYR A 288 -0.52 26.27 -5.48
N ARG A 289 -1.57 25.46 -5.64
CA ARG A 289 -2.83 25.84 -6.32
C ARG A 289 -3.41 27.21 -5.92
N HIS A 290 -3.32 27.55 -4.63
CA HIS A 290 -3.83 28.81 -4.08
C HIS A 290 -2.90 30.02 -4.31
N LYS A 291 -1.63 29.77 -4.66
CA LYS A 291 -0.60 30.77 -4.96
C LYS A 291 -0.30 30.92 -6.46
N ILE A 292 -0.75 29.98 -7.29
CA ILE A 292 -0.55 30.00 -8.76
C ILE A 292 -1.05 31.32 -9.35
N PHE A 293 -2.25 31.76 -8.96
CA PHE A 293 -2.85 32.96 -9.53
C PHE A 293 -2.31 34.27 -8.95
N SER A 294 -1.75 34.27 -7.73
CA SER A 294 -1.22 35.48 -7.10
C SER A 294 0.25 35.75 -7.44
N HIS A 295 1.01 34.73 -7.80
CA HIS A 295 2.47 34.82 -8.01
C HIS A 295 2.91 34.01 -9.24
N ILE A 296 2.19 34.15 -10.35
CA ILE A 296 2.37 33.33 -11.56
C ILE A 296 3.80 33.32 -12.11
N ARG A 297 4.55 34.42 -11.94
CA ARG A 297 5.97 34.51 -12.34
C ARG A 297 6.84 33.52 -11.56
N TYR A 298 6.71 33.46 -10.23
CA TYR A 298 7.47 32.53 -9.39
C TYR A 298 7.06 31.07 -9.62
N TRP A 299 5.78 30.86 -9.97
CA TRP A 299 5.30 29.55 -10.39
C TRP A 299 5.92 29.10 -11.72
N LEU A 300 5.90 29.96 -12.74
CA LEU A 300 6.53 29.69 -14.04
C LEU A 300 8.03 29.41 -13.88
N PHE A 301 8.74 30.19 -13.05
CA PHE A 301 10.15 29.93 -12.76
C PHE A 301 10.39 28.61 -12.04
N SER A 302 9.57 28.27 -11.04
CA SER A 302 9.72 27.00 -10.30
C SER A 302 9.38 25.79 -11.18
N PHE A 303 8.33 25.91 -12.00
CA PHE A 303 7.93 24.90 -12.97
C PHE A 303 8.98 24.72 -14.05
N ALA A 304 9.48 25.80 -14.65
CA ALA A 304 10.53 25.77 -15.67
C ALA A 304 11.84 25.23 -15.10
N ALA A 305 12.24 25.64 -13.89
CA ALA A 305 13.43 25.12 -13.22
C ALA A 305 13.30 23.62 -12.94
N MET A 306 12.13 23.14 -12.52
CA MET A 306 11.91 21.72 -12.26
C MET A 306 11.86 20.91 -13.56
N MET A 307 11.22 21.41 -14.61
CA MET A 307 11.26 20.81 -15.94
C MET A 307 12.69 20.74 -16.47
N LEU A 308 13.48 21.80 -16.28
CA LEU A 308 14.89 21.84 -16.66
C LEU A 308 15.71 20.81 -15.86
N ILE A 309 15.53 20.72 -14.54
CA ILE A 309 16.19 19.69 -13.71
C ILE A 309 15.81 18.29 -14.20
N THR A 310 14.55 18.09 -14.53
CA THR A 310 14.04 16.82 -15.02
C THR A 310 14.67 16.46 -16.37
N VAL A 311 14.71 17.41 -17.31
CA VAL A 311 15.34 17.23 -18.63
C VAL A 311 16.85 17.01 -18.50
N ILE A 312 17.55 17.78 -17.65
CA ILE A 312 18.99 17.62 -17.40
C ILE A 312 19.27 16.26 -16.79
N ALA A 313 18.44 15.81 -15.83
CA ALA A 313 18.59 14.50 -15.22
C ALA A 313 18.35 13.38 -16.23
N SER A 314 17.33 13.51 -17.10
CA SER A 314 17.07 12.57 -18.20
C SER A 314 18.21 12.56 -19.23
N TYR A 315 18.78 13.72 -19.56
CA TYR A 315 19.90 13.82 -20.50
C TYR A 315 21.20 13.26 -19.93
N ALA A 316 21.53 13.60 -18.67
CA ALA A 316 22.65 13.02 -17.94
C ALA A 316 22.53 11.49 -17.92
N TYR A 317 21.35 10.98 -17.55
CA TYR A 317 21.06 9.55 -17.58
C TYR A 317 21.31 8.91 -18.95
N MET A 318 20.82 9.51 -20.05
CA MET A 318 21.09 9.01 -21.41
C MET A 318 22.58 9.09 -21.79
N SER A 319 23.32 10.08 -21.30
CA SER A 319 24.75 10.24 -21.60
C SER A 319 25.66 9.22 -20.89
N PHE A 320 25.28 8.79 -19.68
CA PHE A 320 26.01 7.79 -18.90
C PHE A 320 25.64 6.34 -19.25
N MET A 321 24.65 6.13 -20.14
CA MET A 321 24.27 4.81 -20.62
C MET A 321 25.28 4.27 -21.66
N PRO A 322 25.73 3.01 -21.53
CA PRO A 322 26.58 2.35 -22.52
C PRO A 322 25.92 2.35 -23.92
N GLU A 323 26.70 2.56 -24.99
CA GLU A 323 26.19 2.70 -26.38
C GLU A 323 25.22 1.61 -26.82
N LYS A 324 25.37 0.39 -26.31
CA LYS A 324 24.52 -0.76 -26.65
C LYS A 324 23.06 -0.65 -26.18
N SER A 325 22.74 0.24 -25.23
CA SER A 325 21.36 0.50 -24.80
C SER A 325 20.71 1.68 -25.50
N LYS A 326 21.46 2.46 -26.29
CA LYS A 326 20.94 3.61 -27.07
C LYS A 326 20.27 3.17 -28.37
N GLU A 327 20.65 2.01 -28.91
CA GLU A 327 20.11 1.47 -30.17
C GLU A 327 18.76 0.74 -30.00
N GLU A 328 18.34 0.44 -28.75
CA GLU A 328 17.11 -0.31 -28.46
C GLU A 328 15.94 0.58 -27.96
N LEU A 329 16.10 1.91 -27.97
CA LEU A 329 15.08 2.91 -27.62
C LEU A 329 14.44 3.52 -28.87
#